data_AF-A0A9D4LGX3-F1
#
_entry.id   AF-A0A9D4LGX3-F1
#
_cell.length_a   1.000
_cell.length_b   1.000
_cell.length_c   1.000
_cell.angle_alpha   90.00
_cell.angle_beta   90.00
_cell.angle_gamma   90.00
#
_symmetry.space_group_name_H-M   'P 1'
#
loop_
_entity.id
_entity.type
_entity.pdbx_description
1 polymer ?
#
loop_
_entity_poly.entity_id
_entity_poly.type
_entity_poly.pdbx_seq_one_letter_code
_entity_poly.pdbx_strand_id
1 'polypeptide(L)'
;MGKPRRPKMTNLEFDKSGNKLKNDKHILYANRSITGDMGIGNSHLLKTASLREMKGKEDHASENDAENEIYQDEEEEIEDEEDANSDDEKGVNKEFDNKFNKVYNPENQPNQNPVFKPGDFGDIHGLEFFTKPKLKYEEVKDEEAHKLISSQKQVKPTKSTSLTNGIFWTDFVESIVPKGQDYKDAHHLLHTVRRQKIMTLEKPKWNRCGRPQNGFLVLDDGTEMCARYRHPHDCFVYGESLSFFLSRLLHMDSVPAVVLARTNSTSKLWKAVNIRSLDWQENRTVALIQWVDNINNRGSKSYMPRLILEAFRTGKPVTGWEIEQLKDLYKNPYQLTDIVQWGTMIIFDYLTANYDRVASMQDAAEKESKPSILEESIRNLHKSLTDNKLWLIDNESGLLDAYTLLEPSNNSSRFFAFHDQMLKTMCVFQSSLVSSLEQLSKYTQPYVRLIEYAQSLEPLLQHLQNDPNFPLFTKLFNLRLKDVILWIRHCKTKYS
;
A
#
# COMPACT_ATOMS: atom_id res chain seq x y z
N MET A 1 14.51 -11.94 -53.45
CA MET A 1 15.76 -11.94 -52.65
C MET A 1 16.24 -10.50 -52.49
N GLY A 2 16.13 -9.94 -51.29
CA GLY A 2 16.61 -8.59 -50.98
C GLY A 2 16.70 -8.44 -49.46
N LYS A 3 17.93 -8.45 -48.92
CA LYS A 3 18.20 -8.32 -47.48
C LYS A 3 18.01 -6.86 -47.05
N PRO A 4 17.37 -6.56 -45.89
CA PRO A 4 17.37 -5.22 -45.33
C PRO A 4 18.68 -4.91 -44.60
N ARG A 5 19.22 -3.71 -44.85
CA ARG A 5 20.44 -3.16 -44.25
C ARG A 5 20.16 -2.66 -42.82
N ARG A 6 21.06 -2.97 -41.88
CA ARG A 6 21.07 -2.47 -40.49
C ARG A 6 21.45 -0.97 -40.44
N PRO A 7 20.90 -0.17 -39.50
CA PRO A 7 21.39 1.18 -39.25
C PRO A 7 22.73 1.19 -38.51
N LYS A 8 23.63 2.09 -38.90
CA LYS A 8 24.92 2.36 -38.26
C LYS A 8 24.72 3.16 -36.97
N MET A 9 25.34 2.71 -35.88
CA MET A 9 25.53 3.51 -34.66
C MET A 9 26.55 4.63 -34.93
N THR A 10 26.22 5.86 -34.55
CA THR A 10 27.15 6.99 -34.50
C THR A 10 27.84 7.03 -33.14
N ASN A 11 29.17 6.94 -33.16
CA ASN A 11 30.03 7.13 -31.99
C ASN A 11 30.01 8.60 -31.55
N LEU A 12 29.89 8.84 -30.24
CA LEU A 12 30.22 10.11 -29.60
C LEU A 12 31.71 10.09 -29.26
N GLU A 13 32.48 10.99 -29.89
CA GLU A 13 33.87 11.26 -29.56
C GLU A 13 33.96 12.27 -28.39
N PHE A 14 34.84 11.99 -27.43
CA PHE A 14 35.25 12.91 -26.35
C PHE A 14 36.64 13.48 -26.67
N ASP A 15 36.85 14.78 -26.44
CA ASP A 15 38.19 15.36 -26.52
C ASP A 15 39.02 15.09 -25.25
N LYS A 16 40.36 15.18 -25.41
CA LYS A 16 41.36 14.83 -24.39
C LYS A 16 41.58 15.89 -23.31
N SER A 17 40.57 16.70 -22.97
CA SER A 17 40.70 17.76 -21.95
C SER A 17 39.55 17.86 -20.94
N GLY A 18 38.59 16.92 -20.93
CA GLY A 18 37.75 16.68 -19.76
C GLY A 18 36.83 17.83 -19.31
N ASN A 19 36.44 18.76 -20.20
CA ASN A 19 35.49 19.83 -19.89
C ASN A 19 34.19 19.72 -20.71
N LYS A 20 33.05 19.81 -20.02
CA LYS A 20 31.69 19.66 -20.58
C LYS A 20 31.21 20.95 -21.24
N LEU A 21 30.90 20.89 -22.54
CA LEU A 21 30.24 21.96 -23.30
C LEU A 21 28.79 22.17 -22.78
N LYS A 22 28.49 23.39 -22.32
CA LYS A 22 27.14 23.89 -22.03
C LYS A 22 26.40 24.13 -23.34
N ASN A 23 25.16 23.68 -23.45
CA ASN A 23 24.22 24.16 -24.45
C ASN A 23 22.85 24.34 -23.79
N ASP A 24 22.52 25.59 -23.49
CA ASP A 24 21.19 26.07 -23.12
C ASP A 24 20.33 26.15 -24.38
N LYS A 25 19.16 25.52 -24.38
CA LYS A 25 18.04 25.87 -25.26
C LYS A 25 16.72 25.77 -24.50
N HIS A 26 16.23 26.95 -24.10
CA HIS A 26 14.83 27.19 -23.77
C HIS A 26 13.95 26.97 -25.02
N ILE A 27 12.85 26.22 -24.87
CA ILE A 27 11.75 26.21 -25.83
C ILE A 27 10.50 26.66 -25.10
N LEU A 28 10.06 27.88 -25.43
CA LEU A 28 8.75 28.45 -25.13
C LEU A 28 7.77 27.98 -26.22
N TYR A 29 6.62 27.42 -25.85
CA TYR A 29 5.47 27.30 -26.75
C TYR A 29 4.39 28.28 -26.32
N ALA A 30 4.10 29.20 -27.23
CA ALA A 30 3.11 30.26 -27.10
C ALA A 30 1.70 29.75 -27.46
N ASN A 31 0.72 30.24 -26.69
CA ASN A 31 -0.70 30.25 -27.02
C ASN A 31 -0.95 31.03 -28.32
N ARG A 32 -1.81 30.49 -29.19
CA ARG A 32 -2.58 31.29 -30.16
C ARG A 32 -4.04 30.83 -30.19
N SER A 33 -4.87 31.63 -29.56
CA SER A 33 -6.28 31.78 -29.88
C SER A 33 -6.41 32.46 -31.25
N ILE A 34 -7.28 31.94 -32.12
CA ILE A 34 -7.83 32.69 -33.25
C ILE A 34 -9.35 32.49 -33.22
N THR A 35 -10.02 33.62 -33.01
CA THR A 35 -11.43 33.89 -33.25
C THR A 35 -11.73 33.97 -34.74
N GLY A 36 -12.91 33.51 -35.19
CA GLY A 36 -13.39 33.74 -36.55
C GLY A 36 -14.72 33.07 -36.84
N ASP A 37 -15.71 33.89 -37.17
CA ASP A 37 -17.16 33.68 -37.13
C ASP A 37 -17.81 32.92 -38.33
N MET A 38 -19.05 32.49 -38.05
CA MET A 38 -20.24 32.38 -38.92
C MET A 38 -20.28 31.49 -40.19
N GLY A 39 -21.33 30.65 -40.24
CA GLY A 39 -21.84 30.02 -41.47
C GLY A 39 -23.04 29.10 -41.23
N ILE A 40 -24.24 29.64 -41.35
CA ILE A 40 -25.57 28.96 -41.32
C ILE A 40 -25.77 28.14 -42.60
N GLY A 41 -26.37 26.94 -42.51
CA GLY A 41 -26.81 26.16 -43.67
C GLY A 41 -27.68 24.96 -43.31
N ASN A 42 -28.97 25.08 -43.62
CA ASN A 42 -30.09 24.17 -43.33
C ASN A 42 -30.16 22.90 -44.20
N SER A 43 -30.77 21.84 -43.62
CA SER A 43 -31.68 20.85 -44.25
C SER A 43 -31.06 19.87 -45.27
N HIS A 44 -31.51 18.63 -45.52
CA HIS A 44 -32.79 17.94 -45.33
C HIS A 44 -32.58 16.44 -45.73
N LEU A 45 -33.40 15.51 -45.18
CA LEU A 45 -34.01 14.34 -45.87
C LEU A 45 -33.08 13.16 -46.28
N LEU A 46 -33.41 11.86 -46.20
CA LEU A 46 -34.63 11.07 -45.95
C LEU A 46 -34.26 9.57 -45.79
N LYS A 47 -35.13 8.83 -45.06
CA LYS A 47 -35.67 7.46 -45.33
C LYS A 47 -34.69 6.26 -45.32
N THR A 48 -35.04 5.04 -44.88
CA THR A 48 -36.30 4.39 -44.41
C THR A 48 -35.96 2.98 -43.92
N ALA A 49 -36.76 2.47 -42.96
CA ALA A 49 -37.45 1.15 -42.83
C ALA A 49 -36.76 -0.14 -43.34
N SER A 50 -36.91 -1.35 -42.79
CA SER A 50 -38.03 -2.09 -42.18
C SER A 50 -37.45 -3.44 -41.70
N LEU A 51 -37.71 -3.98 -40.49
CA LEU A 51 -38.80 -4.90 -40.12
C LEU A 51 -39.00 -6.14 -41.03
N ARG A 52 -38.74 -7.34 -40.45
CA ARG A 52 -39.39 -8.68 -40.64
C ARG A 52 -38.52 -9.75 -39.93
N GLU A 53 -38.98 -10.87 -39.38
CA GLU A 53 -40.25 -11.37 -38.84
C GLU A 53 -39.94 -12.78 -38.27
N MET A 54 -40.53 -13.09 -37.11
CA MET A 54 -40.94 -14.38 -36.52
C MET A 54 -40.38 -15.75 -36.99
N LYS A 55 -39.99 -16.56 -35.98
CA LYS A 55 -40.36 -17.99 -35.69
C LYS A 55 -39.35 -18.51 -34.65
N GLY A 56 -39.67 -19.25 -33.58
CA GLY A 56 -40.89 -19.85 -33.06
C GLY A 56 -40.50 -20.90 -32.00
N LYS A 57 -41.50 -21.32 -31.21
CA LYS A 57 -41.61 -22.54 -30.39
C LYS A 57 -40.91 -22.63 -29.03
N GLU A 58 -41.79 -22.62 -28.03
CA GLU A 58 -41.70 -23.21 -26.70
C GLU A 58 -41.42 -24.73 -26.77
N ASP A 59 -40.69 -25.25 -25.77
CA ASP A 59 -41.11 -26.41 -24.96
C ASP A 59 -40.06 -26.73 -23.86
N HIS A 60 -40.57 -26.96 -22.64
CA HIS A 60 -39.99 -27.68 -21.48
C HIS A 60 -38.69 -27.16 -20.83
N ALA A 61 -38.45 -27.22 -19.52
CA ALA A 61 -39.19 -27.56 -18.30
C ALA A 61 -38.25 -27.12 -17.15
N SER A 62 -38.75 -26.55 -16.06
CA SER A 62 -37.98 -26.50 -14.81
C SER A 62 -38.92 -26.76 -13.65
N GLU A 63 -38.65 -27.87 -12.98
CA GLU A 63 -39.29 -28.33 -11.75
C GLU A 63 -39.18 -27.26 -10.66
N ASN A 64 -40.32 -27.07 -10.00
CA ASN A 64 -40.41 -26.50 -8.68
C ASN A 64 -39.73 -27.47 -7.71
N ASP A 65 -38.95 -26.96 -6.78
CA ASP A 65 -39.04 -27.41 -5.39
C ASP A 65 -38.79 -26.19 -4.49
N ALA A 66 -39.87 -25.81 -3.82
CA ALA A 66 -39.90 -24.82 -2.76
C ALA A 66 -40.04 -25.60 -1.46
N GLU A 67 -39.11 -25.41 -0.52
CA GLU A 67 -39.34 -25.73 0.88
C GLU A 67 -38.99 -24.51 1.73
N ASN A 68 -40.05 -24.00 2.37
CA ASN A 68 -40.03 -23.05 3.48
C ASN A 68 -39.63 -23.79 4.76
N GLU A 69 -38.89 -23.15 5.66
CA GLU A 69 -38.92 -23.37 7.12
C GLU A 69 -38.19 -22.18 7.78
N ILE A 70 -38.92 -21.15 8.21
CA ILE A 70 -39.45 -20.88 9.57
C ILE A 70 -38.34 -20.63 10.61
N TYR A 71 -38.31 -19.38 11.08
CA TYR A 71 -37.56 -18.86 12.23
C TYR A 71 -38.07 -19.44 13.55
N GLN A 72 -37.15 -19.83 14.43
CA GLN A 72 -37.36 -19.79 15.88
C GLN A 72 -36.10 -19.26 16.56
N ASP A 73 -36.27 -18.11 17.22
CA ASP A 73 -35.35 -17.49 18.17
C ASP A 73 -35.38 -18.31 19.47
N GLU A 74 -34.20 -18.61 20.03
CA GLU A 74 -34.06 -18.97 21.44
C GLU A 74 -33.00 -18.03 22.05
N GLU A 75 -33.51 -17.03 22.78
CA GLU A 75 -32.78 -16.22 23.75
C GLU A 75 -32.46 -17.11 24.96
N GLU A 76 -31.19 -17.20 25.35
CA GLU A 76 -30.82 -17.63 26.71
C GLU A 76 -30.06 -16.50 27.41
N GLU A 77 -30.73 -15.96 28.42
CA GLU A 77 -30.20 -15.12 29.50
C GLU A 77 -29.08 -15.85 30.25
N ILE A 78 -27.96 -15.18 30.51
CA ILE A 78 -27.09 -15.53 31.64
C ILE A 78 -26.73 -14.27 32.42
N GLU A 79 -26.90 -14.43 33.73
CA GLU A 79 -27.05 -13.46 34.81
C GLU A 79 -25.77 -12.67 35.16
N ASP A 80 -26.01 -11.47 35.69
CA ASP A 80 -25.06 -10.61 36.39
C ASP A 80 -24.54 -11.27 37.68
N GLU A 81 -23.22 -11.28 37.89
CA GLU A 81 -22.62 -11.35 39.22
C GLU A 81 -21.61 -10.20 39.41
N GLU A 82 -21.90 -9.37 40.42
CA GLU A 82 -21.06 -8.31 40.95
C GLU A 82 -19.95 -8.83 41.88
N ASP A 83 -18.91 -8.00 42.02
CA ASP A 83 -17.92 -7.89 43.10
C ASP A 83 -16.73 -8.88 43.17
N ALA A 84 -15.51 -8.34 42.95
CA ALA A 84 -14.56 -8.12 44.04
C ALA A 84 -13.30 -7.32 43.59
N ASN A 85 -13.00 -6.28 44.35
CA ASN A 85 -11.75 -5.52 44.35
C ASN A 85 -10.50 -6.41 44.49
N SER A 86 -9.44 -6.08 43.74
CA SER A 86 -8.10 -6.00 44.33
C SER A 86 -7.22 -5.03 43.54
N ASP A 87 -6.77 -3.99 44.24
CA ASP A 87 -5.69 -3.10 43.89
C ASP A 87 -4.39 -3.89 43.70
N ASP A 88 -3.66 -3.68 42.59
CA ASP A 88 -2.20 -3.52 42.57
C ASP A 88 -1.69 -3.31 41.13
N GLU A 89 -1.72 -2.06 40.64
CA GLU A 89 -0.81 -1.62 39.57
C GLU A 89 -0.02 -0.39 40.01
N LYS A 90 1.09 -0.64 40.71
CA LYS A 90 2.19 0.32 40.84
C LYS A 90 3.31 -0.03 39.88
N GLY A 91 3.39 0.75 38.81
CA GLY A 91 4.65 1.41 38.47
C GLY A 91 5.37 0.90 37.23
N VAL A 92 4.92 1.29 36.05
CA VAL A 92 5.80 1.61 34.91
C VAL A 92 5.10 2.68 34.08
N ASN A 93 5.46 3.97 34.20
CA ASN A 93 5.26 5.02 33.16
C ASN A 93 5.65 6.45 33.61
N LYS A 94 6.77 6.63 34.35
CA LYS A 94 7.29 7.99 34.62
C LYS A 94 8.16 8.58 33.51
N GLU A 95 8.47 7.80 32.46
CA GLU A 95 9.33 8.25 31.35
C GLU A 95 8.53 8.67 30.10
N PHE A 96 7.25 8.30 30.00
CA PHE A 96 6.38 8.56 28.85
C PHE A 96 5.89 10.02 28.79
N ASP A 97 5.54 10.62 29.94
CA ASP A 97 5.00 11.98 30.02
C ASP A 97 6.03 13.07 29.67
N ASN A 98 7.32 12.83 29.93
CA ASN A 98 8.35 13.86 29.76
C ASN A 98 8.72 14.15 28.30
N LYS A 99 8.43 13.22 27.37
CA LYS A 99 8.78 13.40 25.94
C LYS A 99 7.70 14.18 25.19
N PHE A 100 6.44 14.11 25.63
CA PHE A 100 5.31 14.82 25.04
C PHE A 100 5.05 16.20 25.69
N ASN A 101 5.24 16.32 27.02
CA ASN A 101 4.96 17.57 27.76
C ASN A 101 5.93 18.73 27.48
N LYS A 102 7.06 18.50 26.79
CA LYS A 102 7.96 19.60 26.39
C LYS A 102 7.49 20.41 25.19
N VAL A 103 6.38 20.03 24.52
CA VAL A 103 5.98 20.61 23.22
C VAL A 103 4.55 21.17 23.23
N TYR A 104 3.81 21.09 24.35
CA TYR A 104 2.42 21.53 24.41
C TYR A 104 2.19 22.49 25.60
N ASN A 105 1.89 23.75 25.31
CA ASN A 105 1.44 24.74 26.28
C ASN A 105 -0.10 24.93 26.10
N PRO A 106 -0.97 24.44 27.00
CA PRO A 106 -2.40 24.33 26.75
C PRO A 106 -3.22 25.63 26.94
N GLU A 107 -2.61 26.75 27.32
CA GLU A 107 -3.36 27.86 27.92
C GLU A 107 -4.13 28.78 26.95
N ASN A 108 -4.33 28.44 25.68
CA ASN A 108 -5.10 29.33 24.78
C ASN A 108 -5.89 28.58 23.69
N GLN A 109 -7.01 27.94 24.04
CA GLN A 109 -8.17 27.85 23.14
C GLN A 109 -9.50 27.80 23.92
N PRO A 110 -10.57 28.48 23.44
CA PRO A 110 -11.85 28.51 24.12
C PRO A 110 -12.63 27.20 23.95
N ASN A 111 -13.20 26.74 25.06
CA ASN A 111 -14.13 25.63 25.17
C ASN A 111 -15.33 25.80 24.23
N GLN A 112 -15.58 24.78 23.40
CA GLN A 112 -16.86 24.06 23.24
C GLN A 112 -16.80 23.18 21.98
N ASN A 113 -16.60 21.88 22.15
CA ASN A 113 -17.03 20.87 21.19
C ASN A 113 -17.65 19.69 21.98
N PRO A 114 -18.71 19.06 21.44
CA PRO A 114 -19.51 18.11 22.19
C PRO A 114 -18.71 16.85 22.53
N VAL A 115 -18.91 16.34 23.75
CA VAL A 115 -18.38 15.08 24.22
C VAL A 115 -19.02 13.95 23.42
N PHE A 116 -18.24 13.26 22.59
CA PHE A 116 -18.67 12.06 21.87
C PHE A 116 -19.03 10.95 22.87
N LYS A 117 -20.12 10.23 22.58
CA LYS A 117 -20.60 9.13 23.41
C LYS A 117 -20.21 7.78 22.79
N PRO A 118 -20.09 6.71 23.60
CA PRO A 118 -19.89 5.35 23.09
C PRO A 118 -20.99 5.02 22.06
N GLY A 119 -20.58 4.67 20.83
CA GLY A 119 -21.48 4.46 19.67
C GLY A 119 -21.26 5.42 18.49
N ASP A 120 -20.57 6.54 18.69
CA ASP A 120 -20.29 7.52 17.61
C ASP A 120 -19.33 7.01 16.51
N PHE A 121 -18.69 5.84 16.73
CA PHE A 121 -17.79 5.19 15.77
C PHE A 121 -18.33 3.90 15.15
N GLY A 122 -19.65 3.65 15.28
CA GLY A 122 -20.28 2.48 14.69
C GLY A 122 -19.88 1.19 15.40
N ASP A 123 -20.83 0.29 15.50
CA ASP A 123 -20.64 -1.03 16.06
C ASP A 123 -19.73 -1.88 15.15
N ILE A 124 -18.58 -2.31 15.68
CA ILE A 124 -17.60 -3.14 14.97
C ILE A 124 -18.07 -4.61 14.88
N HIS A 125 -19.19 -4.96 15.53
CA HIS A 125 -19.84 -6.27 15.41
C HIS A 125 -20.48 -6.50 14.02
N GLY A 126 -20.58 -5.48 13.16
CA GLY A 126 -21.06 -5.62 11.78
C GLY A 126 -20.13 -6.34 10.78
N LEU A 127 -18.96 -6.83 11.21
CA LEU A 127 -18.07 -7.68 10.39
C LEU A 127 -18.46 -9.18 10.43
N GLU A 128 -19.54 -9.54 11.13
CA GLU A 128 -19.99 -10.93 11.31
C GLU A 128 -20.66 -11.57 10.08
N PHE A 129 -20.89 -10.84 8.98
CA PHE A 129 -21.46 -11.41 7.74
C PHE A 129 -20.45 -12.08 6.79
N PHE A 130 -19.24 -12.37 7.24
CA PHE A 130 -18.36 -13.33 6.57
C PHE A 130 -17.77 -14.33 7.57
N THR A 131 -18.61 -15.23 8.08
CA THR A 131 -18.11 -16.46 8.70
C THR A 131 -17.30 -17.23 7.65
N LYS A 132 -15.98 -17.29 7.85
CA LYS A 132 -15.08 -18.15 7.07
C LYS A 132 -15.58 -19.60 7.19
N PRO A 133 -15.59 -20.41 6.12
CA PRO A 133 -15.80 -21.85 6.26
C PRO A 133 -14.79 -22.42 7.27
N LYS A 134 -15.22 -23.34 8.15
CA LYS A 134 -14.30 -24.06 9.05
C LYS A 134 -13.17 -24.65 8.21
N LEU A 135 -11.94 -24.21 8.48
CA LEU A 135 -10.74 -24.70 7.82
C LEU A 135 -10.62 -26.21 8.07
N LYS A 136 -10.84 -27.02 7.03
CA LYS A 136 -10.43 -28.43 7.04
C LYS A 136 -8.93 -28.46 6.69
N TYR A 137 -8.16 -29.04 7.61
CA TYR A 137 -6.73 -29.24 7.45
C TYR A 137 -6.50 -30.50 6.61
N GLU A 138 -5.78 -30.36 5.49
CA GLU A 138 -5.09 -31.47 4.83
C GLU A 138 -3.60 -31.15 4.82
N GLU A 139 -2.80 -32.05 5.39
CA GLU A 139 -1.35 -32.04 5.24
C GLU A 139 -1.01 -32.42 3.79
N VAL A 140 -0.46 -31.48 3.02
CA VAL A 140 0.04 -31.76 1.67
C VAL A 140 1.56 -31.89 1.74
N LYS A 141 2.08 -33.03 1.27
CA LYS A 141 3.52 -33.28 1.12
C LYS A 141 4.05 -32.50 -0.09
N ASP A 142 4.93 -31.56 0.18
CA ASP A 142 5.42 -30.54 -0.75
C ASP A 142 6.60 -31.06 -1.62
N GLU A 143 6.39 -32.11 -2.41
CA GLU A 143 7.45 -32.72 -3.23
C GLU A 143 7.47 -32.23 -4.70
N GLU A 144 6.43 -31.56 -5.19
CA GLU A 144 6.35 -31.14 -6.60
C GLU A 144 6.82 -29.70 -6.87
N ALA A 145 6.79 -28.80 -5.88
CA ALA A 145 7.29 -27.43 -6.03
C ALA A 145 8.81 -27.35 -6.27
N HIS A 146 9.56 -28.37 -5.84
CA HIS A 146 11.02 -28.40 -5.94
C HIS A 146 11.56 -28.82 -7.32
N LYS A 147 10.76 -29.42 -8.20
CA LYS A 147 11.25 -29.91 -9.51
C LYS A 147 11.31 -28.84 -10.60
N LEU A 148 10.56 -27.74 -10.47
CA LEU A 148 10.50 -26.69 -11.49
C LEU A 148 11.60 -25.62 -11.38
N ILE A 149 12.39 -25.60 -10.30
CA ILE A 149 13.26 -24.47 -9.92
C ILE A 149 14.76 -24.75 -10.15
N SER A 150 15.16 -25.99 -10.48
CA SER A 150 16.58 -26.37 -10.55
C SER A 150 17.36 -25.88 -11.80
N SER A 151 16.77 -25.04 -12.67
CA SER A 151 17.37 -24.63 -13.94
C SER A 151 18.09 -23.27 -13.92
N GLN A 152 18.18 -22.58 -12.78
CA GLN A 152 18.93 -21.32 -12.69
C GLN A 152 20.38 -21.56 -12.25
N LYS A 153 21.32 -21.06 -13.06
CA LYS A 153 22.78 -21.17 -12.86
C LYS A 153 23.18 -20.70 -11.45
N GLN A 154 23.68 -21.61 -10.63
CA GLN A 154 24.32 -21.29 -9.36
C GLN A 154 25.59 -20.47 -9.60
N VAL A 155 25.55 -19.18 -9.28
CA VAL A 155 26.75 -18.37 -9.11
C VAL A 155 27.23 -18.61 -7.68
N LYS A 156 28.41 -19.23 -7.52
CA LYS A 156 29.02 -19.46 -6.20
C LYS A 156 29.47 -18.12 -5.59
N PRO A 157 29.03 -17.74 -4.39
CA PRO A 157 29.57 -16.58 -3.70
C PRO A 157 31.00 -16.89 -3.22
N THR A 158 31.99 -16.15 -3.72
CA THR A 158 33.25 -15.95 -3.00
C THR A 158 32.96 -15.24 -1.68
N LYS A 159 33.73 -15.50 -0.61
CA LYS A 159 33.63 -14.89 0.74
C LYS A 159 33.57 -13.34 0.72
N SER A 160 32.47 -12.74 0.28
CA SER A 160 32.11 -11.38 0.62
C SER A 160 31.16 -11.48 1.81
N THR A 161 31.44 -10.73 2.86
CA THR A 161 30.47 -10.49 3.92
C THR A 161 29.16 -10.05 3.27
N SER A 162 28.02 -10.47 3.79
CA SER A 162 26.73 -10.05 3.22
C SER A 162 26.42 -8.59 3.50
N LEU A 163 27.25 -7.99 4.34
CA LEU A 163 27.09 -6.66 4.86
C LEU A 163 28.32 -5.80 4.61
N THR A 164 28.05 -4.52 4.44
CA THR A 164 29.01 -3.42 4.41
C THR A 164 28.83 -2.63 5.71
N ASN A 165 29.92 -2.35 6.43
CA ASN A 165 29.91 -1.57 7.68
C ASN A 165 28.92 -2.09 8.75
N GLY A 166 28.75 -3.41 8.83
CA GLY A 166 27.95 -4.10 9.87
C GLY A 166 26.41 -3.93 9.80
N ILE A 167 25.91 -2.91 9.11
CA ILE A 167 24.48 -2.55 9.11
C ILE A 167 23.85 -2.39 7.73
N PHE A 168 24.64 -2.50 6.66
CA PHE A 168 24.14 -2.33 5.29
C PHE A 168 24.25 -3.61 4.51
N TRP A 169 23.21 -3.97 3.75
CA TRP A 169 23.34 -5.04 2.77
C TRP A 169 24.38 -4.68 1.70
N THR A 170 25.15 -5.68 1.26
CA THR A 170 26.04 -5.52 0.11
C THR A 170 25.26 -5.36 -1.19
N ASP A 171 25.89 -4.74 -2.18
CA ASP A 171 25.34 -4.60 -3.53
C ASP A 171 24.91 -5.95 -4.13
N PHE A 172 25.63 -7.04 -3.82
CA PHE A 172 25.23 -8.38 -4.23
C PHE A 172 23.87 -8.77 -3.65
N VAL A 173 23.67 -8.62 -2.34
CA VAL A 173 22.40 -8.97 -1.69
C VAL A 173 21.27 -8.08 -2.21
N GLU A 174 21.48 -6.78 -2.36
CA GLU A 174 20.46 -5.88 -2.95
C GLU A 174 20.15 -6.20 -4.42
N SER A 175 21.13 -6.74 -5.17
CA SER A 175 20.94 -7.12 -6.59
C SER A 175 20.07 -8.36 -6.78
N ILE A 176 20.05 -9.28 -5.80
CA ILE A 176 19.22 -10.49 -5.85
C ILE A 176 17.81 -10.28 -5.27
N VAL A 177 17.55 -9.14 -4.62
CA VAL A 177 16.19 -8.78 -4.19
C VAL A 177 15.30 -8.66 -5.43
N PRO A 178 14.17 -9.38 -5.48
CA PRO A 178 13.23 -9.31 -6.58
C PRO A 178 12.84 -7.86 -6.88
N LYS A 179 12.80 -7.50 -8.16
CA LYS A 179 12.37 -6.17 -8.61
C LYS A 179 10.86 -6.18 -8.81
N GLY A 180 10.21 -5.15 -8.29
CA GLY A 180 8.78 -4.90 -8.50
C GLY A 180 8.56 -4.02 -9.73
N GLN A 181 7.62 -3.09 -9.63
CA GLN A 181 7.30 -2.21 -10.74
C GLN A 181 8.38 -1.15 -10.95
N ASP A 182 8.96 -1.10 -12.15
CA ASP A 182 9.93 -0.07 -12.54
C ASP A 182 9.30 1.34 -12.57
N TYR A 183 10.13 2.36 -12.36
CA TYR A 183 9.71 3.76 -12.40
C TYR A 183 9.04 4.15 -13.73
N LYS A 184 9.61 3.71 -14.86
CA LYS A 184 9.10 4.05 -16.19
C LYS A 184 7.75 3.39 -16.44
N ASP A 185 7.59 2.15 -16.02
CA ASP A 185 6.34 1.40 -16.17
C ASP A 185 5.24 1.99 -15.30
N ALA A 186 5.55 2.34 -14.04
CA ALA A 186 4.65 3.05 -13.16
C ALA A 186 4.21 4.38 -13.77
N HIS A 187 5.17 5.19 -14.24
CA HIS A 187 4.87 6.48 -14.86
C HIS A 187 4.03 6.33 -16.14
N HIS A 188 4.34 5.35 -16.97
CA HIS A 188 3.56 5.04 -18.16
C HIS A 188 2.11 4.68 -17.80
N LEU A 189 1.93 3.83 -16.79
CA LEU A 189 0.61 3.44 -16.30
C LEU A 189 -0.19 4.65 -15.80
N LEU A 190 0.42 5.56 -15.04
CA LEU A 190 -0.25 6.80 -14.57
C LEU A 190 -0.79 7.65 -15.73
N HIS A 191 -0.08 7.72 -16.85
CA HIS A 191 -0.52 8.47 -18.04
C HIS A 191 -1.56 7.73 -18.85
N THR A 192 -1.39 6.42 -19.00
CA THR A 192 -2.28 5.57 -19.80
C THR A 192 -3.67 5.54 -19.17
N VAL A 193 -3.79 5.19 -17.88
CA VAL A 193 -5.07 5.07 -17.18
C VAL A 193 -5.97 6.30 -17.35
N ARG A 194 -5.41 7.52 -17.26
CA ARG A 194 -6.18 8.77 -17.40
C ARG A 194 -6.74 9.01 -18.81
N ARG A 195 -6.20 8.35 -19.83
CA ARG A 195 -6.58 8.51 -21.23
C ARG A 195 -7.46 7.36 -21.73
N GLN A 196 -7.51 6.26 -21.00
CA GLN A 196 -8.30 5.08 -21.36
C GLN A 196 -9.79 5.23 -21.03
N LYS A 197 -10.55 4.26 -21.52
CA LYS A 197 -11.94 4.04 -21.14
C LYS A 197 -12.00 2.84 -20.20
N ILE A 198 -12.85 2.90 -19.20
CA ILE A 198 -13.21 1.72 -18.40
C ILE A 198 -14.24 0.93 -19.21
N MET A 199 -13.95 -0.34 -19.49
CA MET A 199 -14.83 -1.23 -20.24
C MET A 199 -15.76 -2.02 -19.33
N THR A 200 -15.25 -2.46 -18.18
CA THR A 200 -16.04 -3.17 -17.18
C THR A 200 -15.81 -2.57 -15.80
N LEU A 201 -16.86 -2.59 -14.99
CA LEU A 201 -16.85 -2.20 -13.58
C LEU A 201 -17.69 -3.22 -12.82
N GLU A 202 -17.03 -4.11 -12.09
CA GLU A 202 -17.64 -5.21 -11.36
C GLU A 202 -17.77 -4.87 -9.87
N LYS A 203 -18.85 -5.38 -9.26
CA LYS A 203 -19.00 -5.43 -7.80
C LYS A 203 -17.83 -6.19 -7.16
N PRO A 204 -17.43 -5.79 -5.94
CA PRO A 204 -16.30 -6.40 -5.28
C PRO A 204 -16.63 -7.86 -4.94
N LYS A 205 -15.65 -8.74 -5.09
CA LYS A 205 -15.67 -10.12 -4.61
C LYS A 205 -14.50 -10.31 -3.66
N TRP A 206 -14.55 -11.33 -2.81
CA TRP A 206 -13.45 -11.68 -1.91
C TRP A 206 -12.09 -11.72 -2.63
N ASN A 207 -12.05 -12.28 -3.83
CA ASN A 207 -10.83 -12.39 -4.67
C ASN A 207 -10.69 -11.26 -5.71
N ARG A 208 -11.52 -10.22 -5.67
CA ARG A 208 -11.51 -9.05 -6.56
C ARG A 208 -11.95 -7.81 -5.79
N CYS A 209 -11.00 -7.10 -5.22
CA CYS A 209 -11.22 -5.84 -4.49
C CYS A 209 -11.99 -5.89 -3.17
N GLY A 210 -12.52 -7.04 -2.73
CA GLY A 210 -12.68 -7.48 -1.33
C GLY A 210 -13.58 -6.71 -0.36
N ARG A 211 -13.93 -5.44 -0.60
CA ARG A 211 -14.65 -4.57 0.34
C ARG A 211 -15.84 -3.90 -0.35
N PRO A 212 -16.98 -3.70 0.35
CA PRO A 212 -18.11 -2.93 -0.17
C PRO A 212 -17.68 -1.58 -0.76
N GLN A 213 -18.36 -1.15 -1.82
CA GLN A 213 -18.05 0.05 -2.61
C GLN A 213 -16.67 0.07 -3.28
N ASN A 214 -15.81 -0.95 -3.15
CA ASN A 214 -14.72 -1.10 -4.10
C ASN A 214 -15.27 -1.62 -5.43
N GLY A 215 -14.54 -1.39 -6.52
CA GLY A 215 -14.88 -1.90 -7.84
C GLY A 215 -13.68 -2.58 -8.48
N PHE A 216 -13.87 -3.74 -9.10
CA PHE A 216 -12.85 -4.30 -9.98
C PHE A 216 -13.12 -3.80 -11.40
N LEU A 217 -12.12 -3.22 -12.05
CA LEU A 217 -12.31 -2.64 -13.38
C LEU A 217 -11.28 -3.15 -14.37
N VAL A 218 -11.68 -3.14 -15.64
CA VAL A 218 -10.82 -3.46 -16.77
C VAL A 218 -10.88 -2.31 -17.77
N LEU A 219 -9.71 -1.81 -18.16
CA LEU A 219 -9.56 -0.77 -19.17
C LEU A 219 -9.68 -1.34 -20.59
N ASP A 220 -9.80 -0.47 -21.60
CA ASP A 220 -9.93 -0.86 -23.01
C ASP A 220 -8.70 -1.56 -23.60
N ASP A 221 -7.53 -1.38 -22.99
CA ASP A 221 -6.30 -2.14 -23.31
C ASP A 221 -6.15 -3.45 -22.52
N GLY A 222 -7.15 -3.80 -21.71
CA GLY A 222 -7.14 -5.01 -20.87
C GLY A 222 -6.46 -4.82 -19.51
N THR A 223 -5.96 -3.64 -19.18
CA THR A 223 -5.37 -3.37 -17.86
C THR A 223 -6.41 -3.54 -16.75
N GLU A 224 -6.09 -4.38 -15.76
CA GLU A 224 -6.93 -4.62 -14.59
C GLU A 224 -6.56 -3.68 -13.45
N MET A 225 -7.55 -3.15 -12.75
CA MET A 225 -7.34 -2.28 -11.60
C MET A 225 -8.38 -2.50 -10.51
N CYS A 226 -8.00 -2.16 -9.30
CA CYS A 226 -8.90 -2.04 -8.17
C CYS A 226 -9.26 -0.59 -7.93
N ALA A 227 -10.54 -0.27 -7.94
CA ALA A 227 -11.05 1.06 -7.65
C ALA A 227 -11.55 1.13 -6.20
N ARG A 228 -11.14 2.17 -5.48
CA ARG A 228 -11.50 2.41 -4.07
C ARG A 228 -12.17 3.76 -3.90
N TYR A 229 -13.39 3.70 -3.42
CA TYR A 229 -14.25 4.84 -3.14
C TYR A 229 -14.49 4.93 -1.63
N ARG A 230 -14.24 6.09 -1.04
CA ARG A 230 -14.33 6.28 0.43
C ARG A 230 -15.09 7.52 0.86
N HIS A 231 -15.74 8.23 -0.07
CA HIS A 231 -16.50 9.44 0.27
C HIS A 231 -17.53 9.17 1.39
N PRO A 232 -17.62 9.99 2.45
CA PRO A 232 -16.98 11.30 2.63
C PRO A 232 -15.55 11.32 3.21
N HIS A 233 -14.95 10.16 3.47
CA HIS A 233 -13.62 10.01 4.05
C HIS A 233 -12.53 9.92 2.97
N ASP A 234 -12.36 10.99 2.19
CA ASP A 234 -11.40 11.04 1.09
C ASP A 234 -9.93 10.92 1.58
N CYS A 235 -9.67 11.12 2.88
CA CYS A 235 -8.37 10.94 3.52
C CYS A 235 -7.75 9.56 3.25
N PHE A 236 -8.56 8.49 3.20
CA PHE A 236 -8.12 7.13 2.86
C PHE A 236 -7.61 7.03 1.42
N VAL A 237 -8.32 7.66 0.48
CA VAL A 237 -7.96 7.67 -0.95
C VAL A 237 -6.67 8.47 -1.16
N TYR A 238 -6.51 9.58 -0.46
CA TYR A 238 -5.26 10.34 -0.47
C TYR A 238 -4.12 9.59 0.24
N GLY A 239 -4.38 8.86 1.31
CA GLY A 239 -3.41 8.00 2.01
C GLY A 239 -2.85 6.91 1.11
N GLU A 240 -3.70 6.22 0.34
CA GLU A 240 -3.31 5.23 -0.67
C GLU A 240 -2.37 5.85 -1.72
N SER A 241 -2.75 7.00 -2.28
CA SER A 241 -1.98 7.69 -3.32
C SER A 241 -0.63 8.22 -2.79
N LEU A 242 -0.62 8.86 -1.63
CA LEU A 242 0.60 9.39 -1.02
C LEU A 242 1.56 8.27 -0.60
N SER A 243 1.04 7.12 -0.14
CA SER A 243 1.83 5.92 0.13
C SER A 243 2.57 5.44 -1.13
N PHE A 244 1.90 5.39 -2.29
CA PHE A 244 2.55 5.07 -3.56
C PHE A 244 3.65 6.08 -3.91
N PHE A 245 3.38 7.39 -3.85
CA PHE A 245 4.38 8.41 -4.19
C PHE A 245 5.56 8.44 -3.22
N LEU A 246 5.33 8.19 -1.93
CA LEU A 246 6.38 8.04 -0.94
C LEU A 246 7.27 6.84 -1.29
N SER A 247 6.68 5.71 -1.68
CA SER A 247 7.46 4.55 -2.12
C SER A 247 8.41 4.91 -3.27
N ARG A 248 7.93 5.66 -4.27
CA ARG A 248 8.73 6.07 -5.42
C ARG A 248 9.84 7.05 -5.01
N LEU A 249 9.53 8.01 -4.13
CA LEU A 249 10.50 8.97 -3.60
C LEU A 249 11.63 8.27 -2.81
N LEU A 250 11.30 7.15 -2.16
CA LEU A 250 12.24 6.30 -1.42
C LEU A 250 12.88 5.20 -2.28
N HIS A 251 12.70 5.23 -3.61
CA HIS A 251 13.21 4.23 -4.56
C HIS A 251 12.73 2.80 -4.27
N MET A 252 11.55 2.67 -3.66
CA MET A 252 10.86 1.41 -3.46
C MET A 252 10.00 1.09 -4.68
N ASP A 253 9.92 -0.19 -5.02
CA ASP A 253 9.19 -0.75 -6.16
C ASP A 253 8.09 -1.75 -5.75
N SER A 254 7.80 -1.86 -4.45
CA SER A 254 6.90 -2.85 -3.82
C SER A 254 5.47 -2.37 -3.55
N VAL A 255 5.15 -1.11 -3.90
CA VAL A 255 3.80 -0.53 -3.75
C VAL A 255 3.17 -0.40 -5.14
N PRO A 256 1.94 -0.91 -5.38
CA PRO A 256 1.25 -0.78 -6.67
C PRO A 256 1.03 0.68 -7.07
N ALA A 257 1.01 0.96 -8.37
CA ALA A 257 0.70 2.30 -8.86
C ALA A 257 -0.74 2.73 -8.51
N VAL A 258 -0.90 4.00 -8.16
CA VAL A 258 -2.18 4.59 -7.79
C VAL A 258 -2.45 5.82 -8.66
N VAL A 259 -3.60 5.82 -9.33
CA VAL A 259 -4.11 6.96 -10.12
C VAL A 259 -5.39 7.45 -9.48
N LEU A 260 -5.49 8.73 -9.17
CA LEU A 260 -6.74 9.31 -8.73
C LEU A 260 -7.60 9.66 -9.95
N ALA A 261 -8.90 9.42 -9.84
CA ALA A 261 -9.89 9.81 -10.83
C ALA A 261 -11.09 10.47 -10.14
N ARG A 262 -11.80 11.32 -10.88
CA ARG A 262 -13.13 11.81 -10.46
C ARG A 262 -14.19 10.94 -11.11
N THR A 263 -15.13 10.43 -10.32
CA THR A 263 -16.32 9.75 -10.83
C THR A 263 -17.12 10.76 -11.67
N ASN A 264 -17.22 10.53 -12.97
CA ASN A 264 -17.96 11.44 -13.85
C ASN A 264 -18.52 10.65 -15.03
N SER A 265 -19.81 10.29 -14.98
CA SER A 265 -20.47 9.47 -16.02
C SER A 265 -20.46 10.11 -17.41
N THR A 266 -20.16 11.39 -17.55
CA THR A 266 -20.02 12.06 -18.85
C THR A 266 -18.60 12.04 -19.40
N SER A 267 -17.61 11.76 -18.55
CA SER A 267 -16.19 11.75 -18.94
C SER A 267 -15.84 10.53 -19.80
N LYS A 268 -14.79 10.67 -20.63
CA LYS A 268 -14.29 9.57 -21.48
C LYS A 268 -14.01 8.29 -20.66
N LEU A 269 -13.49 8.44 -19.44
CA LEU A 269 -13.07 7.34 -18.58
C LEU A 269 -14.27 6.49 -18.11
N TRP A 270 -15.33 7.14 -17.62
CA TRP A 270 -16.46 6.44 -16.96
C TRP A 270 -17.70 6.23 -17.82
N LYS A 271 -17.83 6.90 -18.97
CA LYS A 271 -19.06 6.93 -19.77
C LYS A 271 -19.63 5.57 -20.19
N ALA A 272 -18.80 4.52 -20.20
CA ALA A 272 -19.20 3.19 -20.63
C ALA A 272 -19.67 2.28 -19.48
N VAL A 273 -19.58 2.75 -18.23
CA VAL A 273 -19.93 1.95 -17.04
C VAL A 273 -20.90 2.68 -16.13
N ASN A 274 -21.67 1.92 -15.35
CA ASN A 274 -22.61 2.47 -14.39
C ASN A 274 -22.00 2.51 -12.98
N ILE A 275 -21.43 3.65 -12.59
CA ILE A 275 -20.83 3.84 -11.26
C ILE A 275 -21.85 3.71 -10.11
N ARG A 276 -23.14 3.97 -10.38
CA ARG A 276 -24.20 3.86 -9.35
C ARG A 276 -24.46 2.43 -8.93
N SER A 277 -24.03 1.44 -9.71
CA SER A 277 -24.12 0.03 -9.33
C SER A 277 -23.26 -0.34 -8.12
N LEU A 278 -22.32 0.54 -7.75
CA LEU A 278 -21.45 0.43 -6.57
C LEU A 278 -21.79 1.48 -5.49
N ASP A 279 -22.96 2.13 -5.60
CA ASP A 279 -23.40 3.21 -4.72
C ASP A 279 -22.49 4.45 -4.72
N TRP A 280 -21.75 4.66 -5.81
CA TRP A 280 -20.88 5.83 -5.96
C TRP A 280 -21.65 7.07 -6.38
N GLN A 281 -21.29 8.19 -5.78
CA GLN A 281 -21.78 9.51 -6.17
C GLN A 281 -20.94 10.08 -7.32
N GLU A 282 -21.55 10.97 -8.10
CA GLU A 282 -20.85 11.76 -9.11
C GLU A 282 -19.89 12.78 -8.46
N ASN A 283 -18.86 13.13 -9.23
CA ASN A 283 -17.85 14.14 -8.92
C ASN A 283 -17.11 13.91 -7.58
N ARG A 284 -16.90 12.63 -7.22
CA ARG A 284 -16.11 12.22 -6.06
C ARG A 284 -14.78 11.63 -6.48
N THR A 285 -13.80 11.70 -5.59
CA THR A 285 -12.47 11.14 -5.84
C THR A 285 -12.48 9.63 -5.56
N VAL A 286 -11.88 8.87 -6.48
CA VAL A 286 -11.67 7.41 -6.36
C VAL A 286 -10.20 7.11 -6.65
N ALA A 287 -9.58 6.22 -5.89
CA ALA A 287 -8.26 5.69 -6.21
C ALA A 287 -8.41 4.50 -7.16
N LEU A 288 -7.66 4.51 -8.26
CA LEU A 288 -7.48 3.38 -9.17
C LEU A 288 -6.10 2.78 -8.92
N ILE A 289 -6.07 1.64 -8.26
CA ILE A 289 -4.87 0.92 -7.85
C ILE A 289 -4.59 -0.18 -8.85
N GLN A 290 -3.36 -0.25 -9.33
CA GLN A 290 -2.91 -1.34 -10.19
C GLN A 290 -3.25 -2.71 -9.57
N TRP A 291 -3.85 -3.60 -10.35
CA TRP A 291 -4.02 -4.98 -9.95
C TRP A 291 -2.66 -5.70 -9.97
N VAL A 292 -2.36 -6.44 -8.89
CA VAL A 292 -1.18 -7.30 -8.83
C VAL A 292 -1.65 -8.73 -8.98
N ASP A 293 -1.15 -9.41 -10.01
CA ASP A 293 -1.60 -10.75 -10.33
C ASP A 293 -1.26 -11.76 -9.23
N ASN A 294 -2.12 -12.77 -9.08
CA ASN A 294 -1.89 -13.94 -8.24
C ASN A 294 -1.72 -13.66 -6.73
N ILE A 295 -2.02 -12.45 -6.26
CA ILE A 295 -1.93 -12.09 -4.83
C ILE A 295 -3.00 -12.74 -3.95
N ASN A 296 -4.09 -13.26 -4.51
CA ASN A 296 -5.17 -13.88 -3.72
C ASN A 296 -4.97 -15.39 -3.48
N ASN A 297 -3.86 -15.95 -3.94
CA ASN A 297 -3.55 -17.37 -3.77
C ASN A 297 -3.00 -17.67 -2.38
N ARG A 298 -3.26 -18.86 -1.83
CA ARG A 298 -2.75 -19.25 -0.50
C ARG A 298 -1.22 -19.14 -0.40
N GLY A 299 -0.51 -19.45 -1.49
CA GLY A 299 0.96 -19.36 -1.56
C GLY A 299 1.52 -17.93 -1.58
N SER A 300 0.68 -16.90 -1.80
CA SER A 300 1.13 -15.50 -1.79
C SER A 300 1.20 -14.93 -0.38
N LYS A 301 0.69 -15.63 0.63
CA LYS A 301 0.66 -15.11 2.00
C LYS A 301 2.07 -14.84 2.51
N SER A 302 2.28 -13.67 3.09
CA SER A 302 3.54 -13.32 3.75
C SER A 302 3.46 -13.59 5.25
N TYR A 303 4.55 -14.08 5.83
CA TYR A 303 4.69 -14.36 7.25
C TYR A 303 5.92 -13.63 7.77
N MET A 304 5.89 -13.22 9.04
CA MET A 304 7.05 -12.58 9.67
C MET A 304 8.25 -13.53 9.65
N PRO A 305 9.40 -13.14 9.08
CA PRO A 305 10.60 -13.97 9.09
C PRO A 305 10.96 -14.30 10.54
N ARG A 306 11.29 -15.56 10.79
CA ARG A 306 11.60 -16.07 12.13
C ARG A 306 12.59 -15.19 12.89
N LEU A 307 13.62 -14.68 12.20
CA LEU A 307 14.64 -13.82 12.79
C LEU A 307 14.05 -12.49 13.30
N ILE A 308 13.10 -11.91 12.57
CA ILE A 308 12.40 -10.67 12.95
C ILE A 308 11.40 -10.95 14.07
N LEU A 309 10.69 -12.08 14.02
CA LEU A 309 9.79 -12.51 15.09
C LEU A 309 10.52 -12.76 16.41
N GLU A 310 11.71 -13.38 16.35
CA GLU A 310 12.58 -13.56 17.52
C GLU A 310 13.11 -12.21 18.05
N ALA A 311 13.48 -11.30 17.15
CA ALA A 311 13.88 -9.94 17.51
C ALA A 311 12.74 -9.18 18.21
N PHE A 312 11.51 -9.31 17.69
CA PHE A 312 10.31 -8.75 18.29
C PHE A 312 10.08 -9.27 19.71
N ARG A 313 10.16 -10.59 19.90
CA ARG A 313 9.93 -11.27 21.19
C ARG A 313 10.98 -10.93 22.24
N THR A 314 12.24 -10.82 21.81
CA THR A 314 13.37 -10.62 22.73
C THR A 314 13.72 -9.15 22.95
N GLY A 315 13.18 -8.24 22.13
CA GLY A 315 13.56 -6.83 22.11
C GLY A 315 14.99 -6.59 21.63
N LYS A 316 15.64 -7.59 21.03
CA LYS A 316 17.00 -7.50 20.49
C LYS A 316 16.94 -7.39 18.98
N PRO A 317 17.44 -6.30 18.36
CA PRO A 317 17.37 -6.13 16.92
C PRO A 317 18.16 -7.22 16.20
N VAL A 318 17.72 -7.59 15.01
CA VAL A 318 18.53 -8.30 14.03
C VAL A 318 19.72 -7.41 13.65
N THR A 319 20.93 -7.85 13.97
CA THR A 319 22.18 -7.16 13.61
C THR A 319 22.92 -7.93 12.53
N GLY A 320 24.01 -7.33 12.03
CA GLY A 320 24.84 -8.01 11.07
C GLY A 320 25.48 -9.29 11.57
N TRP A 321 25.76 -9.36 12.87
CA TRP A 321 26.32 -10.56 13.48
C TRP A 321 25.35 -11.74 13.40
N GLU A 322 24.06 -11.56 13.76
CA GLU A 322 23.07 -12.64 13.65
C GLU A 322 22.92 -13.14 12.21
N ILE A 323 22.94 -12.24 11.23
CA ILE A 323 22.86 -12.60 9.80
C ILE A 323 24.06 -13.45 9.38
N GLU A 324 25.27 -13.08 9.78
CA GLU A 324 26.49 -13.81 9.41
C GLU A 324 26.59 -15.20 10.07
N GLN A 325 26.00 -15.38 11.26
CA GLN A 325 25.95 -16.69 11.92
C GLN A 325 25.04 -17.70 11.19
N LEU A 326 24.07 -17.22 10.43
CA LEU A 326 23.08 -18.06 9.76
C LEU A 326 23.60 -18.57 8.41
N LYS A 327 24.52 -19.55 8.47
CA LYS A 327 25.12 -20.20 7.29
C LYS A 327 24.09 -20.75 6.30
N ASP A 328 22.90 -21.12 6.76
CA ASP A 328 21.84 -21.68 5.92
C ASP A 328 21.05 -20.60 5.16
N LEU A 329 21.01 -19.35 5.61
CA LEU A 329 20.40 -18.24 4.84
C LEU A 329 21.10 -18.09 3.48
N TYR A 330 22.40 -18.37 3.41
CA TYR A 330 23.17 -18.30 2.17
C TYR A 330 22.94 -19.47 1.23
N LYS A 331 22.38 -20.56 1.73
CA LYS A 331 21.97 -21.70 0.90
C LYS A 331 20.59 -21.48 0.27
N ASN A 332 19.78 -20.59 0.85
CA ASN A 332 18.44 -20.26 0.37
C ASN A 332 18.30 -18.74 0.15
N PRO A 333 18.57 -18.24 -1.08
CA PRO A 333 18.49 -16.81 -1.37
C PRO A 333 17.12 -16.19 -1.07
N TYR A 334 16.04 -16.98 -1.10
CA TYR A 334 14.70 -16.48 -0.79
C TYR A 334 14.55 -16.02 0.66
N GLN A 335 15.07 -16.79 1.62
CA GLN A 335 15.01 -16.41 3.05
C GLN A 335 15.82 -15.14 3.32
N LEU A 336 16.95 -14.97 2.65
CA LEU A 336 17.76 -13.75 2.75
C LEU A 336 17.00 -12.55 2.16
N THR A 337 16.46 -12.68 0.95
CA THR A 337 15.69 -11.59 0.32
C THR A 337 14.41 -11.26 1.09
N ASP A 338 13.81 -12.22 1.79
CA ASP A 338 12.66 -11.96 2.66
C ASP A 338 13.01 -10.99 3.79
N ILE A 339 14.12 -11.22 4.50
CA ILE A 339 14.58 -10.33 5.58
C ILE A 339 14.86 -8.93 5.03
N VAL A 340 15.48 -8.84 3.85
CA VAL A 340 15.79 -7.57 3.18
C VAL A 340 14.52 -6.80 2.81
N GLN A 341 13.51 -7.48 2.27
CA GLN A 341 12.23 -6.88 1.89
C GLN A 341 11.41 -6.47 3.12
N TRP A 342 11.43 -7.28 4.18
CA TRP A 342 10.78 -6.98 5.45
C TRP A 342 11.39 -5.78 6.17
N GLY A 343 12.72 -5.63 6.17
CA GLY A 343 13.38 -4.44 6.72
C GLY A 343 12.90 -3.15 6.04
N THR A 344 12.74 -3.18 4.71
CA THR A 344 12.17 -2.07 3.94
C THR A 344 10.70 -1.82 4.27
N MET A 345 9.89 -2.87 4.38
CA MET A 345 8.48 -2.76 4.75
C MET A 345 8.31 -2.15 6.15
N ILE A 346 9.09 -2.58 7.15
CA ILE A 346 9.05 -2.06 8.52
C ILE A 346 9.30 -0.55 8.55
N ILE A 347 10.31 -0.08 7.81
CA ILE A 347 10.58 1.37 7.71
C ILE A 347 9.42 2.10 7.05
N PHE A 348 8.86 1.53 5.98
CA PHE A 348 7.75 2.14 5.26
C PHE A 348 6.47 2.21 6.10
N ASP A 349 6.12 1.14 6.81
CA ASP A 349 4.98 1.10 7.73
C ASP A 349 5.21 2.01 8.92
N TYR A 350 6.46 2.15 9.41
CA TYR A 350 6.78 3.17 10.38
C TYR A 350 6.51 4.56 9.80
N LEU A 351 7.08 4.94 8.65
CA LEU A 351 6.87 6.28 8.08
C LEU A 351 5.41 6.59 7.79
N THR A 352 4.65 5.61 7.30
CA THR A 352 3.23 5.79 6.98
C THR A 352 2.32 5.61 8.19
N ALA A 353 2.83 5.10 9.30
CA ALA A 353 2.04 4.60 10.42
C ALA A 353 0.98 3.59 9.99
N ASN A 354 1.23 2.79 8.95
CA ASN A 354 0.24 1.86 8.44
C ASN A 354 -0.23 0.92 9.56
N TYR A 355 -1.52 0.95 9.86
CA TYR A 355 -2.08 0.19 10.97
C TYR A 355 -2.74 -1.12 10.54
N ASP A 356 -2.94 -1.37 9.24
CA ASP A 356 -3.65 -2.54 8.72
C ASP A 356 -2.70 -3.61 8.14
N ARG A 357 -1.53 -3.76 8.77
CA ARG A 357 -0.55 -4.83 8.53
C ARG A 357 -0.10 -5.46 9.84
N VAL A 358 1.14 -5.22 10.27
CA VAL A 358 1.69 -5.83 11.49
C VAL A 358 1.07 -5.22 12.74
N ALA A 359 0.78 -3.92 12.75
CA ALA A 359 0.26 -3.24 13.92
C ALA A 359 -1.16 -3.72 14.30
N SER A 360 -2.05 -4.02 13.34
CA SER A 360 -3.36 -4.62 13.63
C SER A 360 -3.23 -6.04 14.20
N MET A 361 -2.20 -6.79 13.78
CA MET A 361 -1.93 -8.11 14.36
C MET A 361 -1.39 -8.00 15.79
N GLN A 362 -0.60 -6.97 16.10
CA GLN A 362 -0.18 -6.69 17.48
C GLN A 362 -1.39 -6.31 18.35
N ASP A 363 -2.27 -5.44 17.85
CA ASP A 363 -3.50 -5.06 18.54
C ASP A 363 -4.39 -6.28 18.84
N ALA A 364 -4.60 -7.15 17.84
CA ALA A 364 -5.35 -8.40 18.01
C ALA A 364 -4.66 -9.37 18.99
N ALA A 365 -3.35 -9.56 18.87
CA ALA A 365 -2.58 -10.42 19.78
C ALA A 365 -2.68 -9.98 21.24
N GLU A 366 -2.66 -8.67 21.50
CA GLU A 366 -2.80 -8.12 22.85
C GLU A 366 -4.26 -8.21 23.35
N LYS A 367 -5.24 -7.85 22.53
CA LYS A 367 -6.67 -7.91 22.91
C LYS A 367 -7.15 -9.34 23.16
N GLU A 368 -6.70 -10.30 22.37
CA GLU A 368 -7.06 -11.71 22.52
C GLU A 368 -6.13 -12.46 23.50
N SER A 369 -5.13 -11.79 24.07
CA SER A 369 -4.08 -12.44 24.89
C SER A 369 -3.45 -13.65 24.18
N LYS A 370 -3.26 -13.54 22.85
CA LYS A 370 -2.84 -14.62 21.96
C LYS A 370 -1.62 -14.22 21.11
N PRO A 371 -0.39 -14.34 21.65
CA PRO A 371 0.83 -13.96 20.94
C PRO A 371 1.09 -14.74 19.65
N SER A 372 0.46 -15.91 19.46
CA SER A 372 0.60 -16.72 18.25
C SER A 372 -0.01 -16.05 17.01
N ILE A 373 -0.88 -15.04 17.17
CA ILE A 373 -1.44 -14.27 16.05
C ILE A 373 -0.32 -13.66 15.21
N LEU A 374 0.79 -13.25 15.83
CA LEU A 374 1.97 -12.70 15.12
C LEU A 374 2.71 -13.72 14.25
N GLU A 375 2.42 -15.01 14.41
CA GLU A 375 2.94 -16.08 13.54
C GLU A 375 2.05 -16.35 12.32
N GLU A 376 0.87 -15.72 12.25
CA GLU A 376 -0.05 -15.88 11.14
C GLU A 376 0.36 -15.05 9.92
N SER A 377 -0.39 -15.22 8.83
CA SER A 377 -0.14 -14.44 7.60
C SER A 377 -0.48 -12.98 7.82
N ILE A 378 0.42 -12.10 7.40
CA ILE A 378 0.25 -10.65 7.51
C ILE A 378 -0.79 -10.18 6.51
N ARG A 379 -1.78 -9.43 7.01
CA ARG A 379 -2.81 -8.81 6.19
C ARG A 379 -2.17 -7.82 5.21
N ASN A 380 -2.74 -7.69 4.00
CA ASN A 380 -2.34 -6.71 2.99
C ASN A 380 -0.85 -6.76 2.60
N LEU A 381 -0.21 -7.91 2.80
CA LEU A 381 1.19 -8.15 2.51
C LEU A 381 1.33 -9.49 1.82
N HIS A 382 1.70 -9.44 0.53
CA HIS A 382 1.70 -10.63 -0.32
C HIS A 382 3.03 -10.78 -1.05
N LYS A 383 3.44 -12.03 -1.26
CA LYS A 383 4.53 -12.41 -2.14
C LYS A 383 3.99 -12.77 -3.50
N SER A 384 4.63 -12.25 -4.52
CA SER A 384 4.46 -12.72 -5.89
C SER A 384 4.91 -14.18 -5.99
N LEU A 385 4.06 -15.01 -6.59
CA LEU A 385 4.34 -16.44 -6.75
C LEU A 385 5.47 -16.72 -7.76
N THR A 386 5.81 -15.75 -8.62
CA THR A 386 6.79 -15.96 -9.69
C THR A 386 8.21 -15.62 -9.27
N ASP A 387 8.39 -14.60 -8.43
CA ASP A 387 9.69 -14.03 -8.10
C ASP A 387 9.90 -13.78 -6.60
N ASN A 388 8.92 -14.09 -5.74
CA ASN A 388 8.94 -13.80 -4.30
C ASN A 388 9.05 -12.30 -3.95
N LYS A 389 8.67 -11.41 -4.88
CA LYS A 389 8.54 -9.98 -4.59
C LYS A 389 7.47 -9.74 -3.53
N LEU A 390 7.83 -9.04 -2.48
CA LEU A 390 6.89 -8.57 -1.46
C LEU A 390 6.15 -7.33 -1.98
N TRP A 391 4.83 -7.40 -1.98
CA TRP A 391 3.90 -6.35 -2.37
C TRP A 391 3.12 -5.84 -1.17
N LEU A 392 3.22 -4.55 -0.94
CA LEU A 392 2.52 -3.81 0.10
C LEU A 392 1.25 -3.25 -0.56
N ILE A 393 0.18 -4.03 -0.51
CA ILE A 393 -1.13 -3.63 -1.03
C ILE A 393 -1.92 -2.95 0.08
N ASP A 394 -3.02 -2.31 -0.27
CA ASP A 394 -3.94 -1.71 0.69
C ASP A 394 -3.28 -0.72 1.68
N ASN A 395 -2.87 0.43 1.15
CA ASN A 395 -2.16 1.45 1.91
C ASN A 395 -3.05 2.64 2.31
N GLU A 396 -4.38 2.48 2.22
CA GLU A 396 -5.36 3.51 2.58
C GLU A 396 -5.33 3.82 4.08
N SER A 397 -5.03 2.80 4.90
CA SER A 397 -4.81 2.90 6.35
C SER A 397 -3.40 3.40 6.70
N GLY A 398 -2.87 4.34 5.91
CA GLY A 398 -1.56 4.97 6.08
C GLY A 398 -1.63 6.49 5.89
N LEU A 399 -0.64 7.20 6.43
CA LEU A 399 -0.50 8.66 6.40
C LEU A 399 -1.73 9.36 6.98
N LEU A 400 -2.43 10.18 6.21
CA LEU A 400 -3.49 11.09 6.67
C LEU A 400 -4.39 10.47 7.75
N ASP A 401 -5.11 9.41 7.42
CA ASP A 401 -6.01 8.73 8.34
C ASP A 401 -5.26 8.09 9.51
N ALA A 402 -4.23 7.29 9.22
CA ALA A 402 -3.45 6.56 10.22
C ALA A 402 -2.82 7.44 11.29
N TYR A 403 -2.49 8.67 10.94
CA TYR A 403 -1.86 9.61 11.86
C TYR A 403 -2.82 10.12 12.93
N THR A 404 -4.13 10.09 12.69
CA THR A 404 -5.14 10.39 13.73
C THR A 404 -5.09 9.35 14.86
N LEU A 405 -4.65 8.12 14.55
CA LEU A 405 -4.41 7.06 15.53
C LEU A 405 -3.06 7.22 16.26
N LEU A 406 -2.33 8.30 16.05
CA LEU A 406 -1.11 8.60 16.82
C LEU A 406 -1.31 9.77 17.78
N GLU A 407 -2.48 10.41 17.79
CA GLU A 407 -2.78 11.51 18.69
C GLU A 407 -3.15 11.01 20.10
N PRO A 408 -2.50 11.51 21.17
CA PRO A 408 -2.74 11.02 22.53
C PRO A 408 -4.20 11.07 23.00
N SER A 409 -5.02 11.96 22.42
CA SER A 409 -6.43 12.12 22.78
C SER A 409 -7.31 10.91 22.43
N ASN A 410 -6.82 9.96 21.62
CA ASN A 410 -7.64 8.90 21.02
C ASN A 410 -7.40 7.50 21.62
N ASN A 411 -6.86 7.37 22.85
CA ASN A 411 -6.38 6.08 23.40
C ASN A 411 -5.40 5.34 22.46
N SER A 412 -4.76 6.09 21.57
CA SER A 412 -4.10 5.56 20.37
C SER A 412 -2.57 5.50 20.52
N SER A 413 -2.08 5.69 21.76
CA SER A 413 -0.67 5.51 22.14
C SER A 413 -0.12 4.12 21.79
N ARG A 414 -1.00 3.12 21.65
CA ARG A 414 -0.64 1.74 21.30
C ARG A 414 -0.08 1.62 19.88
N PHE A 415 -0.70 2.24 18.88
CA PHE A 415 -0.19 2.16 17.50
C PHE A 415 1.20 2.81 17.36
N PHE A 416 1.45 3.90 18.09
CA PHE A 416 2.78 4.46 18.19
C PHE A 416 3.79 3.43 18.73
N ALA A 417 3.46 2.76 19.83
CA ALA A 417 4.31 1.74 20.43
C ALA A 417 4.52 0.53 19.50
N PHE A 418 3.49 0.10 18.77
CA PHE A 418 3.57 -1.01 17.83
C PHE A 418 4.57 -0.75 16.71
N HIS A 419 4.48 0.42 16.06
CA HIS A 419 5.44 0.79 15.02
C HIS A 419 6.85 0.95 15.59
N ASP A 420 7.00 1.58 16.77
CA ASP A 420 8.31 1.74 17.42
C ASP A 420 8.97 0.40 17.77
N GLN A 421 8.19 -0.54 18.31
CA GLN A 421 8.66 -1.90 18.58
C GLN A 421 9.14 -2.58 17.30
N MET A 422 8.36 -2.50 16.21
CA MET A 422 8.74 -3.08 14.93
C MET A 422 9.99 -2.42 14.32
N LEU A 423 10.10 -1.08 14.34
CA LEU A 423 11.28 -0.37 13.87
C LEU A 423 12.55 -0.87 14.59
N LYS A 424 12.44 -1.12 15.90
CA LYS A 424 13.54 -1.58 16.75
C LYS A 424 13.90 -3.05 16.59
N THR A 425 13.19 -3.82 15.77
CA THR A 425 13.55 -5.22 15.47
C THR A 425 14.70 -5.33 14.49
N MET A 426 15.10 -4.26 13.79
CA MET A 426 16.09 -4.32 12.71
C MET A 426 17.19 -3.28 12.89
N CYS A 427 18.45 -3.72 12.75
CA CYS A 427 19.63 -2.86 12.62
C CYS A 427 20.44 -3.16 11.33
N VAL A 428 19.80 -3.79 10.35
CA VAL A 428 20.38 -4.02 9.02
C VAL A 428 19.44 -3.51 7.94
N PHE A 429 19.97 -2.71 7.01
CA PHE A 429 19.17 -1.90 6.08
C PHE A 429 19.71 -1.97 4.66
N GLN A 430 18.83 -1.70 3.68
CA GLN A 430 19.26 -1.44 2.31
C GLN A 430 19.94 -0.06 2.23
N SER A 431 21.14 -0.02 1.68
CA SER A 431 21.94 1.19 1.48
C SER A 431 21.21 2.21 0.63
N SER A 432 20.53 1.74 -0.42
CA SER A 432 19.72 2.56 -1.33
C SER A 432 18.60 3.30 -0.59
N LEU A 433 17.80 2.57 0.20
CA LEU A 433 16.71 3.13 1.02
C LEU A 433 17.25 4.16 2.04
N VAL A 434 18.30 3.81 2.80
CA VAL A 434 18.88 4.71 3.80
C VAL A 434 19.41 5.98 3.14
N SER A 435 20.04 5.87 1.97
CA SER A 435 20.51 7.03 1.21
C SER A 435 19.38 7.97 0.80
N SER A 436 18.23 7.43 0.37
CA SER A 436 17.04 8.23 0.05
C SER A 436 16.43 8.89 1.28
N LEU A 437 16.36 8.19 2.41
CA LEU A 437 15.88 8.75 3.67
C LEU A 437 16.78 9.87 4.18
N GLU A 438 18.11 9.67 4.15
CA GLU A 438 19.08 10.68 4.54
C GLU A 438 18.99 11.91 3.63
N GLN A 439 18.80 11.73 2.32
CA GLN A 439 18.56 12.85 1.39
C GLN A 439 17.26 13.60 1.71
N LEU A 440 16.15 12.88 1.93
CA LEU A 440 14.86 13.47 2.27
C LEU A 440 14.93 14.23 3.61
N SER A 441 15.70 13.72 4.58
CA SER A 441 15.86 14.35 5.90
C SER A 441 16.66 15.66 5.90
N LYS A 442 17.35 15.99 4.80
CA LYS A 442 18.10 17.25 4.66
C LYS A 442 17.20 18.46 4.46
N TYR A 443 15.96 18.25 4.02
CA TYR A 443 15.00 19.34 3.87
C TYR A 443 14.44 19.75 5.24
N THR A 444 14.26 21.06 5.46
CA THR A 444 13.64 21.59 6.68
C THR A 444 12.23 21.05 6.89
N GLN A 445 11.51 20.84 5.79
CA GLN A 445 10.15 20.31 5.77
C GLN A 445 10.06 19.16 4.76
N PRO A 446 10.46 17.93 5.14
CA PRO A 446 10.47 16.77 4.25
C PRO A 446 9.12 16.46 3.59
N TYR A 447 8.01 16.66 4.32
CA TYR A 447 6.66 16.45 3.77
C TYR A 447 6.37 17.28 2.51
N VAL A 448 6.93 18.50 2.40
CA VAL A 448 6.77 19.37 1.23
C VAL A 448 7.31 18.69 -0.01
N ARG A 449 8.45 17.99 0.09
CA ARG A 449 9.02 17.26 -1.04
C ARG A 449 8.17 16.08 -1.49
N LEU A 450 7.54 15.38 -0.55
CA LEU A 450 6.58 14.34 -0.89
C LEU A 450 5.37 14.93 -1.63
N ILE A 451 4.80 16.02 -1.12
CA ILE A 451 3.64 16.67 -1.74
C ILE A 451 3.97 17.21 -3.13
N GLU A 452 5.05 17.98 -3.27
CA GLU A 452 5.46 18.55 -4.56
C GLU A 452 5.71 17.45 -5.60
N TYR A 453 6.40 16.39 -5.20
CA TYR A 453 6.65 15.24 -6.06
C TYR A 453 5.34 14.58 -6.49
N ALA A 454 4.45 14.29 -5.53
CA ALA A 454 3.16 13.66 -5.80
C ALA A 454 2.26 14.54 -6.69
N GLN A 455 2.12 15.84 -6.38
CA GLN A 455 1.29 16.79 -7.14
C GLN A 455 1.82 17.04 -8.55
N SER A 456 3.13 16.89 -8.78
CA SER A 456 3.69 16.99 -10.13
C SER A 456 3.25 15.85 -11.06
N LEU A 457 2.79 14.73 -10.49
CA LEU A 457 2.41 13.51 -11.21
C LEU A 457 0.93 13.12 -11.05
N GLU A 458 0.27 13.62 -10.00
CA GLU A 458 -1.14 13.39 -9.67
C GLU A 458 -1.88 14.71 -9.44
N PRO A 459 -2.55 15.25 -10.48
CA PRO A 459 -3.23 16.54 -10.41
C PRO A 459 -4.33 16.62 -9.35
N LEU A 460 -4.99 15.51 -9.03
CA LEU A 460 -6.09 15.53 -8.06
C LEU A 460 -5.61 15.71 -6.60
N LEU A 461 -4.31 15.53 -6.33
CA LEU A 461 -3.72 15.85 -5.02
C LEU A 461 -3.56 17.36 -4.76
N GLN A 462 -3.90 18.23 -5.71
CA GLN A 462 -3.92 19.69 -5.48
C GLN A 462 -4.91 20.10 -4.37
N HIS A 463 -5.90 19.26 -4.08
CA HIS A 463 -6.91 19.52 -3.04
C HIS A 463 -6.55 18.91 -1.67
N LEU A 464 -5.40 18.22 -1.57
CA LEU A 464 -4.94 17.53 -0.36
C LEU A 464 -4.92 18.45 0.87
N GLN A 465 -4.52 19.71 0.69
CA GLN A 465 -4.44 20.70 1.77
C GLN A 465 -5.79 21.07 2.40
N ASN A 466 -6.90 20.73 1.73
CA ASN A 466 -8.25 20.94 2.24
C ASN A 466 -8.72 19.80 3.15
N ASP A 467 -7.97 18.69 3.21
CA ASP A 467 -8.28 17.57 4.08
C ASP A 467 -8.07 17.96 5.56
N PRO A 468 -9.03 17.68 6.46
CA PRO A 468 -8.90 18.01 7.88
C PRO A 468 -7.66 17.41 8.56
N ASN A 469 -7.18 16.26 8.08
CA ASN A 469 -6.03 15.57 8.65
C ASN A 469 -4.69 16.08 8.10
N PHE A 470 -4.71 17.00 7.14
CA PHE A 470 -3.51 17.53 6.50
C PHE A 470 -2.52 18.19 7.47
N PRO A 471 -2.93 19.06 8.44
CA PRO A 471 -2.01 19.64 9.40
C PRO A 471 -1.28 18.58 10.23
N LEU A 472 -2.00 17.55 10.68
CA LEU A 472 -1.45 16.44 11.45
C LEU A 472 -0.45 15.62 10.62
N PHE A 473 -0.78 15.34 9.37
CA PHE A 473 0.12 14.74 8.39
C PHE A 473 1.46 15.48 8.28
N THR A 474 1.42 16.79 8.10
CA THR A 474 2.64 17.59 7.93
C THR A 474 3.56 17.50 9.15
N LYS A 475 2.99 17.48 10.36
CA LYS A 475 3.72 17.40 11.63
C LYS A 475 4.33 16.02 11.83
N LEU A 476 3.51 14.97 11.77
CA LEU A 476 3.93 13.62 12.14
C LEU A 476 4.86 12.99 11.10
N PHE A 477 4.71 13.30 9.81
CA PHE A 477 5.64 12.77 8.79
C PHE A 477 7.08 13.22 9.05
N ASN A 478 7.28 14.48 9.40
CA ASN A 478 8.61 15.01 9.70
C ASN A 478 9.20 14.37 10.97
N LEU A 479 8.38 14.20 12.01
CA LEU A 479 8.80 13.56 13.26
C LEU A 479 9.19 12.11 13.05
N ARG A 480 8.36 11.34 12.35
CA ARG A 480 8.61 9.91 12.11
C ARG A 480 9.81 9.68 11.20
N LEU A 481 10.02 10.52 10.18
CA LEU A 481 11.26 10.49 9.39
C LEU A 481 12.50 10.74 10.26
N LYS A 482 12.42 11.73 11.16
CA LYS A 482 13.50 12.01 12.10
C LYS A 482 13.78 10.81 13.01
N ASP A 483 12.75 10.15 13.51
CA ASP A 483 12.89 8.97 14.38
C ASP A 483 13.55 7.79 13.66
N VAL A 484 13.17 7.51 12.40
CA VAL A 484 13.83 6.50 11.56
C VAL A 484 15.32 6.81 11.38
N ILE A 485 15.66 8.07 11.06
CA ILE A 485 17.05 8.49 10.90
C ILE A 485 17.84 8.37 12.21
N LEU A 486 17.23 8.71 13.34
CA LEU A 486 17.85 8.55 14.66
C LEU A 486 18.10 7.08 14.98
N TRP A 487 17.16 6.19 14.65
CA TRP A 487 17.33 4.75 14.83
C TRP A 487 18.44 4.18 13.97
N ILE A 488 18.48 4.53 12.68
CA ILE A 488 19.57 4.12 11.77
C ILE A 488 20.94 4.58 12.31
N ARG A 489 21.04 5.81 12.82
CA ARG A 489 22.27 6.32 13.43
C ARG A 489 22.63 5.57 14.72
N HIS A 490 21.64 5.22 15.54
CA HIS A 490 21.87 4.38 16.71
C HIS A 490 22.48 3.03 16.32
N CYS A 491 21.92 2.36 15.30
CA CYS A 491 22.46 1.10 14.79
C CYS A 491 23.89 1.28 14.24
N LYS A 492 24.17 2.34 13.48
CA LYS A 492 25.52 2.69 13.01
C LYS A 492 26.50 2.79 14.17
N THR A 493 26.19 3.60 15.18
CA THR A 493 27.09 3.80 16.33
C THR A 493 27.32 2.54 17.15
N LYS A 494 26.31 1.67 17.25
CA LYS A 494 26.36 0.49 18.12
C LYS A 494 26.92 -0.76 17.43
N TYR A 495 26.74 -0.91 16.12
CA TYR A 495 26.99 -2.17 15.41
C TYR A 495 27.81 -2.03 14.11
N SER A 496 28.25 -0.82 13.71
CA SER A 496 29.16 -0.64 12.57
C SER A 496 30.63 -0.85 12.91
#